data_AF-A0A933A5I4-F1
#
_entry.id   AF-A0A933A5I4-F1
#
_cell.length_a   1.000
_cell.length_b   1.000
_cell.length_c   1.000
_cell.angle_alpha   90.00
_cell.angle_beta   90.00
_cell.angle_gamma   90.00
#
_symmetry.space_group_name_H-M   'P 1'
#
loop_
_entity.id
_entity.type
_entity.pdbx_description
1 polymer ?
#
loop_
_entity_poly.entity_id
_entity_poly.type
_entity_poly.pdbx_seq_one_letter_code
_entity_poly.pdbx_strand_id
1 'polypeptide(L)' 'MAEAALQTIPRIDPDDLYAAMQRGDHILIVDVRKPESYRERHIAGARHIPGRQLLERLDELPREKTMVFY' A
#
# COMPACT_ATOMS: atom_id res chain seq x y z
N MET A 1 -20.53 -10.84 5.18
CA MET A 1 -20.65 -9.45 4.68
C MET A 1 -19.31 -8.77 4.34
N ALA A 2 -18.14 -9.29 4.76
CA ALA A 2 -16.83 -8.70 4.41
C ALA A 2 -16.33 -9.03 2.98
N GLU A 3 -16.86 -10.08 2.35
CA GLU A 3 -16.37 -10.60 1.07
C GLU A 3 -16.75 -9.73 -0.15
N ALA A 4 -17.85 -8.99 -0.08
CA ALA A 4 -18.33 -8.16 -1.18
C ALA A 4 -17.53 -6.84 -1.35
N ALA A 5 -16.84 -6.39 -0.31
CA ALA A 5 -16.10 -5.12 -0.32
C ALA A 5 -14.73 -5.21 -1.01
N LEU A 6 -14.12 -6.41 -1.06
CA LEU A 6 -12.83 -6.61 -1.75
C LEU A 6 -12.96 -6.56 -3.28
N GLN A 7 -14.17 -6.71 -3.83
CA GLN A 7 -14.41 -6.70 -5.27
C GLN A 7 -14.45 -5.29 -5.89
N THR A 8 -14.48 -4.22 -5.08
CA THR A 8 -14.60 -2.84 -5.57
C THR A 8 -13.31 -2.01 -5.42
N ILE A 9 -12.22 -2.61 -4.91
CA ILE A 9 -10.95 -1.91 -4.74
C ILE A 9 -10.17 -1.99 -6.05
N PRO A 10 -9.80 -0.84 -6.67
CA PRO A 10 -8.97 -0.83 -7.88
C PRO A 10 -7.65 -1.57 -7.64
N ARG A 11 -7.27 -2.40 -8.61
CA ARG A 11 -5.99 -3.11 -8.61
C ARG A 11 -5.10 -2.51 -9.69
N ILE A 12 -3.81 -2.45 -9.40
CA ILE A 12 -2.78 -2.01 -10.34
C ILE A 12 -1.77 -3.14 -10.51
N ASP A 13 -1.30 -3.34 -11.74
CA ASP A 13 -0.23 -4.29 -12.01
C ASP A 13 1.11 -3.75 -11.48
N PRO A 14 2.04 -4.61 -11.01
CA PRO A 14 3.36 -4.15 -10.57
C PRO A 14 4.13 -3.32 -11.61
N ASP A 15 4.02 -3.65 -12.90
CA ASP A 15 4.72 -2.91 -13.95
C ASP A 15 4.12 -1.50 -14.14
N ASP A 16 2.79 -1.39 -14.08
CA ASP A 16 2.08 -0.10 -14.13
C ASP A 16 2.38 0.76 -12.90
N LEU A 17 2.44 0.13 -11.72
CA LEU A 17 2.83 0.82 -10.48
C LEU A 17 4.25 1.37 -10.59
N TYR A 18 5.19 0.55 -11.07
CA TYR A 18 6.56 0.98 -11.26
C TYR A 18 6.66 2.14 -12.25
N ALA A 19 5.96 2.06 -13.39
CA ALA A 19 5.90 3.15 -14.35
C ALA A 19 5.33 4.45 -13.74
N ALA A 20 4.27 4.34 -12.92
CA ALA A 20 3.69 5.48 -12.21
C ALA A 20 4.65 6.12 -11.20
N MET A 21 5.41 5.30 -10.46
CA MET A 21 6.46 5.79 -9.58
C MET A 21 7.56 6.52 -10.35
N GLN A 22 7.96 6.03 -11.53
CA GLN A 22 8.98 6.68 -12.37
C GLN A 22 8.51 8.01 -12.95
N ARG A 23 7.20 8.17 -13.21
CA ARG A 23 6.62 9.46 -13.66
C ARG A 23 6.56 10.52 -12.55
N GLY A 24 6.75 10.13 -11.29
CA GLY A 24 6.61 11.03 -10.15
C GLY A 24 5.15 11.23 -9.71
N ASP A 25 4.26 10.28 -10.02
CA ASP A 25 2.88 10.32 -9.56
C ASP A 25 2.85 10.32 -8.00
N HIS A 26 1.86 10.99 -7.41
CA HIS A 26 1.74 11.15 -5.95
C HIS A 26 1.26 9.86 -5.28
N ILE A 27 2.12 8.84 -5.29
CA ILE A 27 1.83 7.49 -4.79
C ILE A 27 2.48 7.28 -3.43
N LEU A 28 1.73 6.70 -2.50
CA LEU A 28 2.24 6.16 -1.26
C LEU A 28 2.06 4.64 -1.27
N ILE A 29 3.17 3.92 -1.17
CA ILE A 29 3.14 2.47 -1.02
C ILE A 29 3.05 2.13 0.47
N VAL A 30 2.08 1.31 0.83
CA VAL A 30 1.86 0.83 2.19
C VAL A 30 2.01 -0.69 2.21
N ASP A 31 3.07 -1.16 2.88
CA ASP A 31 3.32 -2.58 3.06
C ASP A 31 2.55 -3.05 4.30
N VAL A 32 1.60 -3.98 4.12
CA VAL A 32 0.76 -4.52 5.19
C VAL A 32 1.18 -5.91 5.65
N ARG A 33 2.28 -6.42 5.10
CA ARG A 33 2.84 -7.74 5.40
C ARG A 33 3.45 -7.78 6.80
N LYS A 34 3.96 -8.96 7.17
CA LYS A 34 4.59 -9.16 8.47
C LYS A 34 5.92 -8.38 8.57
N PRO A 35 6.32 -7.94 9.78
CA PRO A 35 7.58 -7.21 9.98
C PRO A 35 8.83 -7.95 9.49
N GLU A 36 8.84 -9.28 9.54
CA GLU A 36 9.94 -10.10 9.02
C GLU A 36 10.07 -9.91 7.51
N SER A 37 8.96 -10.08 6.77
CA SER A 37 8.96 -9.95 5.31
C SER A 37 9.33 -8.55 4.83
N TYR A 38 8.89 -7.50 5.54
CA TYR A 38 9.29 -6.13 5.25
C TYR A 38 10.79 -5.93 5.43
N ARG A 39 11.36 -6.42 6.54
CA ARG A 39 12.81 -6.30 6.83
C ARG A 39 13.68 -7.09 5.85
N GLU A 40 13.20 -8.25 5.41
CA GLU A 40 13.90 -9.06 4.41
C GLU A 40 13.97 -8.35 3.05
N ARG A 41 12.83 -7.81 2.58
CA ARG A 41 12.73 -7.02 1.35
C ARG A 41 11.39 -6.29 1.25
N HIS A 42 11.42 -5.07 0.75
CA HIS A 42 10.23 -4.27 0.49
C HIS A 42 10.48 -3.31 -0.67
N ILE A 43 9.41 -2.77 -1.25
CA ILE A 43 9.50 -1.73 -2.27
C ILE A 43 10.14 -0.48 -1.64
N ALA A 44 11.15 0.09 -2.30
CA ALA A 44 11.84 1.28 -1.81
C ALA A 44 10.85 2.44 -1.59
N GLY A 45 10.93 3.10 -0.43
CA GLY A 45 10.02 4.17 -0.05
C GLY A 45 8.65 3.70 0.47
N ALA A 46 8.41 2.39 0.56
CA ALA A 46 7.19 1.87 1.18
C ALA A 46 7.15 2.20 2.68
N ARG A 47 5.97 2.51 3.19
CA ARG A 47 5.70 2.66 4.61
C ARG A 47 5.13 1.35 5.16
N HIS A 48 5.77 0.78 6.18
CA HIS A 48 5.28 -0.45 6.82
C HIS A 48 4.20 -0.15 7.86
N ILE A 49 3.00 -0.71 7.66
CA ILE A 49 1.92 -0.72 8.64
C ILE A 49 1.27 -2.12 8.60
N PRO A 50 1.58 -3.02 9.55
CA PRO A 50 1.00 -4.36 9.56
C PRO A 50 -0.52 -4.32 9.44
N GLY A 51 -1.11 -5.18 8.61
CA GLY A 51 -2.55 -5.11 8.28
C GLY A 51 -3.47 -5.12 9.51
N ARG A 52 -3.08 -5.80 10.60
CA ARG A 52 -3.84 -5.81 11.86
C ARG A 52 -3.88 -4.45 12.59
N GLN A 53 -2.91 -3.59 12.34
CA GLN A 53 -2.80 -2.25 12.92
C GLN A 53 -3.25 -1.16 11.93
N LEU A 54 -3.55 -1.51 10.68
CA LEU A 54 -3.80 -0.54 9.62
C LEU A 54 -4.96 0.38 9.97
N LEU A 55 -6.09 -0.18 10.43
CA LEU A 55 -7.28 0.61 10.76
C LEU A 55 -7.03 1.61 11.91
N GLU A 56 -6.26 1.21 12.91
CA GLU A 56 -5.91 2.06 14.07
C GLU A 56 -4.91 3.17 13.70
N ARG A 57 -4.15 2.96 12.62
CA ARG A 57 -3.06 3.84 12.17
C ARG A 57 -3.39 4.56 10.85
N LEU A 58 -4.64 4.51 10.41
CA LEU A 58 -5.10 5.14 9.17
C LEU A 58 -4.84 6.66 9.16
N ASP A 59 -4.94 7.30 10.33
CA ASP A 59 -4.71 8.74 10.47
C ASP A 59 -3.24 9.15 10.29
N GLU A 60 -2.31 8.19 10.30
CA GLU A 60 -0.92 8.45 9.96
C GLU A 60 -0.69 8.59 8.44
N LEU A 61 -1.66 8.20 7.61
CA LEU A 61 -1.53 8.18 6.16
C LEU A 61 -2.09 9.47 5.54
N PRO A 62 -1.32 10.16 4.67
CA PRO A 62 -1.80 11.34 3.97
C PRO A 62 -2.94 10.98 3.01
N ARG A 63 -4.08 11.67 3.14
CA ARG A 63 -5.28 11.43 2.32
C ARG A 63 -5.19 12.00 0.90
N GLU A 64 -4.18 12.84 0.63
CA GLU A 64 -3.97 13.52 -0.65
C GLU A 64 -3.16 12.68 -1.66
N LYS A 65 -2.66 11.50 -1.25
CA LYS A 65 -1.88 10.60 -2.09
C LYS A 65 -2.69 9.37 -2.49
N THR A 66 -2.42 8.85 -3.68
CA THR A 66 -2.92 7.53 -4.08
C THR A 66 -2.20 6.47 -3.27
N MET A 67 -2.94 5.72 -2.45
CA MET A 67 -2.37 4.66 -1.61
C MET A 67 -2.46 3.31 -2.31
N VAL A 68 -1.33 2.61 -2.37
CA VAL A 68 -1.26 1.25 -2.92
C VAL A 68 -0.80 0.32 -1.80
N PHE A 69 -1.62 -0.69 -1.50
CA PHE A 69 -1.39 -1.66 -0.44
C PHE A 69 -0.93 -3.00 -1.01
N TYR A 70 0.05 -3.65 -0.37
CA TYR A 70 0.54 -4.96 -0.76
C TYR A 70 1.08 -5.78 0.42
#